data_AF-A0A383E8M5-F1
#
_entry.id   AF-A0A383E8M5-F1
#
_cell.length_a   1.000
_cell.length_b   1.000
_cell.length_c   1.000
_cell.angle_alpha   90.00
_cell.angle_beta   90.00
_cell.angle_gamma   90.00
#
_symmetry.space_group_name_H-M   'P 1'
#
loop_
_entity.id
_entity.type
_entity.pdbx_description
1 polymer ?
#
loop_
_entity_poly.entity_id
_entity_poly.type
_entity_poly.pdbx_seq_one_letter_code
_entity_poly.pdbx_strand_id
1 'polypeptide(L)'
;GFEDLDVKLVSDSTTKYSTSYYGGSDSKTDSSGLISKNFTLKFRIYNGTSTPDEATTTLYYHYGVRAKAYNINMTTSHTETVTVPSYWKQGLIENLDSGQHSATIQDAIDSASSGDTLQLWAWDYVEYNINVTERVTIIGNSSGVSVSGGWQDSVFNLKTNTITIKNLTIKRSGNGTSDSCIYASLGSNIKIDNVTLDACNIGISAYTGVTISNITVQNSVGVGIISGSDGV
;
A
#
# COMPACT_ATOMS: atom_id res chain seq x y z
N GLY A 1 -6.54 -14.84 6.79
CA GLY A 1 -5.08 -14.73 7.01
C GLY A 1 -4.42 -14.15 5.77
N PHE A 2 -3.10 -14.25 5.65
CA PHE A 2 -2.39 -13.75 4.47
C PHE A 2 -2.28 -14.87 3.42
N GLU A 3 -3.16 -14.84 2.43
CA GLU A 3 -3.18 -15.79 1.30
C GLU A 3 -1.99 -15.61 0.34
N ASP A 4 -1.59 -16.70 -0.33
CA ASP A 4 -0.55 -16.73 -1.36
C ASP A 4 0.84 -16.28 -0.90
N LEU A 5 1.13 -16.43 0.39
CA LEU A 5 2.47 -16.20 0.93
C LEU A 5 3.37 -17.36 0.54
N ASP A 6 4.49 -17.06 -0.11
CA ASP A 6 5.56 -18.03 -0.27
C ASP A 6 6.27 -18.22 1.07
N VAL A 7 6.35 -19.46 1.54
CA VAL A 7 6.97 -19.81 2.82
C VAL A 7 8.08 -20.84 2.63
N LYS A 8 9.15 -20.71 3.39
CA LYS A 8 10.14 -21.77 3.65
C LYS A 8 10.40 -21.85 5.15
N LEU A 9 10.31 -23.05 5.70
CA LEU A 9 10.61 -23.31 7.10
C LEU A 9 11.82 -24.21 7.23
N VAL A 10 12.84 -23.75 7.94
CA VAL A 10 14.08 -24.49 8.19
C VAL A 10 14.23 -24.74 9.68
N SER A 11 14.35 -26.01 10.06
CA SER A 11 14.59 -26.44 11.43
C SER A 11 15.79 -27.38 11.43
N ASP A 12 16.83 -27.06 12.20
CA ASP A 12 18.07 -27.86 12.28
C ASP A 12 18.75 -28.08 10.92
N SER A 13 18.91 -26.99 10.15
CA SER A 13 19.42 -27.00 8.76
C SER A 13 18.62 -27.87 7.77
N THR A 14 17.49 -28.45 8.20
CA THR A 14 16.61 -29.26 7.36
C THR A 14 15.40 -28.44 6.97
N THR A 15 15.11 -28.39 5.67
CA THR A 15 13.90 -27.73 5.16
C THR A 15 12.68 -28.62 5.43
N LYS A 16 11.70 -28.12 6.18
CA LYS A 16 10.47 -28.84 6.57
C LYS A 16 9.27 -28.49 5.67
N TYR A 17 9.26 -27.26 5.17
CA TYR A 17 8.25 -26.74 4.26
C TYR A 17 8.95 -25.81 3.27
N SER A 18 8.63 -25.90 1.98
CA SER A 18 9.19 -24.97 1.00
C SER A 18 8.28 -24.83 -0.20
N THR A 19 7.84 -23.61 -0.43
CA THR A 19 7.12 -23.17 -1.64
C THR A 19 8.04 -23.05 -2.84
N SER A 20 7.45 -22.89 -4.03
CA SER A 20 8.17 -22.82 -5.31
C SER A 20 9.16 -21.66 -5.40
N TYR A 21 8.85 -20.49 -4.83
CA TYR A 21 9.78 -19.36 -4.76
C TYR A 21 11.11 -19.73 -4.09
N TYR A 22 11.06 -20.61 -3.08
CA TYR A 22 12.22 -21.11 -2.36
C TYR A 22 12.79 -22.43 -2.91
N GLY A 23 12.34 -22.85 -4.11
CA GLY A 23 12.81 -24.07 -4.78
C GLY A 23 12.15 -25.37 -4.30
N GLY A 24 11.03 -25.30 -3.57
CA GLY A 24 10.27 -26.46 -3.15
C GLY A 24 8.98 -26.68 -3.97
N SER A 25 8.15 -27.61 -3.53
CA SER A 25 6.89 -27.98 -4.21
C SER A 25 5.67 -27.86 -3.32
N ASP A 26 5.82 -27.35 -2.09
CA ASP A 26 4.70 -27.18 -1.18
C ASP A 26 3.82 -25.99 -1.62
N SER A 27 2.54 -26.05 -1.26
CA SER A 27 1.56 -25.00 -1.56
C SER A 27 1.89 -23.68 -0.85
N LYS A 28 1.42 -22.57 -1.39
CA LYS A 28 1.42 -21.30 -0.63
C LYS A 28 0.38 -21.36 0.49
N THR A 29 0.37 -20.34 1.35
CA THR A 29 -0.67 -20.20 2.37
C THR A 29 -2.05 -20.04 1.75
N ASP A 30 -3.06 -20.63 2.37
CA ASP A 30 -4.46 -20.48 1.97
C ASP A 30 -5.07 -19.12 2.40
N SER A 31 -6.36 -18.91 2.10
CA SER A 31 -7.12 -17.71 2.50
C SER A 31 -7.15 -17.46 4.02
N SER A 32 -6.99 -18.50 4.83
CA SER A 32 -6.87 -18.40 6.28
C SER A 32 -5.44 -18.09 6.74
N GLY A 33 -4.46 -18.10 5.84
CA GLY A 33 -3.03 -17.90 6.13
C GLY A 33 -2.34 -19.18 6.62
N LEU A 34 -2.96 -20.34 6.42
CA LEU A 34 -2.45 -21.63 6.89
C LEU A 34 -1.66 -22.34 5.80
N ILE A 35 -0.66 -23.11 6.23
CA ILE A 35 0.11 -24.01 5.37
C ILE A 35 -0.56 -25.39 5.31
N SER A 36 -0.33 -26.10 4.21
CA SER A 36 -1.09 -27.31 3.85
C SER A 36 -0.74 -28.60 4.61
N LYS A 37 0.28 -28.59 5.49
CA LYS A 37 0.67 -29.77 6.26
C LYS A 37 1.31 -29.41 7.60
N ASN A 38 1.19 -30.34 8.54
CA ASN A 38 1.93 -30.31 9.80
C ASN A 38 3.30 -30.98 9.62
N PHE A 39 4.26 -30.60 10.45
CA PHE A 39 5.59 -31.22 10.51
C PHE A 39 6.09 -31.21 11.95
N THR A 40 7.06 -32.09 12.21
CA THR A 40 7.77 -32.11 13.48
C THR A 40 8.95 -31.15 13.41
N LEU A 41 8.99 -30.23 14.37
CA LEU A 41 10.11 -29.31 14.58
C LEU A 41 11.03 -29.85 15.68
N LYS A 42 12.30 -29.51 15.59
CA LYS A 42 13.25 -29.82 16.66
C LYS A 42 12.87 -28.97 17.88
N PHE A 43 12.65 -29.65 19.00
CA PHE A 43 12.22 -29.06 20.26
C PHE A 43 13.14 -29.59 21.35
N ARG A 44 14.00 -28.72 21.91
CA ARG A 44 15.01 -29.00 22.94
C ARG A 44 16.10 -30.01 22.52
N ILE A 45 17.35 -29.69 22.83
CA ILE A 45 18.50 -30.56 22.53
C ILE A 45 19.16 -30.95 23.85
N TYR A 46 19.11 -32.24 24.22
CA TYR A 46 19.80 -32.73 25.41
C TYR A 46 21.12 -33.37 25.01
N ASN A 47 22.23 -32.71 25.34
CA ASN A 47 23.60 -33.14 25.03
C ASN A 47 24.30 -33.82 26.23
N GLY A 48 23.51 -34.40 27.14
CA GLY A 48 24.01 -35.00 28.39
C GLY A 48 23.92 -34.08 29.61
N THR A 49 23.42 -32.85 29.44
CA THR A 49 23.13 -31.92 30.54
C THR A 49 21.63 -31.92 30.89
N SER A 50 21.28 -31.42 32.09
CA SER A 50 19.88 -31.24 32.53
C SER A 50 19.22 -30.00 31.93
N THR A 51 19.98 -29.13 31.27
CA THR A 51 19.54 -27.91 30.60
C THR A 51 19.61 -28.10 29.09
N PRO A 52 18.48 -28.13 28.36
CA PRO A 52 18.53 -28.32 26.92
C PRO A 52 19.14 -27.10 26.21
N ASP A 53 19.90 -27.33 25.13
CA ASP A 53 20.35 -26.25 24.26
C ASP A 53 19.15 -25.62 23.52
N GLU A 54 19.29 -24.35 23.14
CA GLU A 54 18.29 -23.64 22.35
C GLU A 54 18.07 -24.35 21.01
N ALA A 55 16.80 -24.54 20.64
CA ALA A 55 16.41 -24.98 19.32
C ALA A 55 15.76 -23.81 18.59
N THR A 56 16.33 -23.40 17.46
CA THR A 56 15.78 -22.33 16.62
C THR A 56 15.22 -22.90 15.33
N THR A 57 14.07 -22.39 14.93
CA THR A 57 13.49 -22.62 13.60
C THR A 57 13.40 -21.29 12.87
N THR A 58 13.88 -21.21 11.64
CA THR A 58 13.79 -19.99 10.83
C THR A 58 12.65 -20.12 9.84
N LEU A 59 11.70 -19.18 9.93
CA LEU A 59 10.64 -18.96 8.96
C LEU A 59 11.09 -17.89 7.96
N TYR A 60 11.17 -18.26 6.69
CA TYR A 60 11.33 -17.35 5.57
C TYR A 60 9.98 -17.17 4.90
N TYR A 61 9.62 -15.93 4.60
CA TYR A 61 8.36 -15.63 3.92
C TYR A 61 8.53 -14.52 2.87
N HIS A 62 7.78 -14.64 1.79
CA HIS A 62 7.91 -13.79 0.61
C HIS A 62 6.56 -13.52 -0.05
N TYR A 63 6.37 -12.29 -0.53
CA TYR A 63 5.26 -11.90 -1.38
C TYR A 63 5.68 -10.80 -2.35
N GLY A 64 5.39 -10.99 -3.65
CA GLY A 64 5.70 -10.02 -4.70
C GLY A 64 7.20 -9.77 -4.82
N VAL A 65 7.66 -8.62 -4.33
CA VAL A 65 9.09 -8.22 -4.32
C VAL A 65 9.68 -8.15 -2.90
N ARG A 66 8.92 -8.60 -1.90
CA ARG A 66 9.26 -8.43 -0.49
C ARG A 66 9.52 -9.78 0.14
N ALA A 67 10.61 -9.91 0.88
CA ALA A 67 10.97 -11.11 1.62
C ALA A 67 11.48 -10.75 3.02
N LYS A 68 11.25 -11.63 4.00
CA LYS A 68 11.79 -11.50 5.35
C LYS A 68 12.04 -12.88 5.96
N ALA A 69 12.94 -12.92 6.93
CA ALA A 69 13.19 -14.08 7.77
C ALA A 69 12.85 -13.75 9.23
N TYR A 70 12.34 -14.74 9.95
CA TYR A 70 11.96 -14.66 11.35
C TYR A 70 12.45 -15.90 12.09
N ASN A 71 13.21 -15.70 13.16
CA ASN A 71 13.73 -16.78 13.99
C ASN A 71 12.77 -17.05 15.14
N ILE A 72 12.30 -18.29 15.22
CA ILE A 72 11.36 -18.77 16.22
C ILE A 72 12.14 -19.57 17.27
N ASN A 73 12.02 -19.17 18.53
CA ASN A 73 12.65 -19.87 19.65
C ASN A 73 11.79 -21.07 20.09
N MET A 74 12.26 -22.29 19.86
CA MET A 74 11.53 -23.52 20.16
C MET A 74 11.83 -24.08 21.57
N THR A 75 12.37 -23.29 22.50
CA THR A 75 12.75 -23.79 23.84
C THR A 75 11.53 -24.11 24.72
N THR A 76 10.41 -23.42 24.50
CA THR A 76 9.12 -23.64 25.16
C THR A 76 8.01 -23.88 24.15
N SER A 77 6.98 -24.63 24.56
CA SER A 77 5.76 -24.75 23.74
C SER A 77 4.98 -23.45 23.84
N HIS A 78 4.69 -22.82 22.71
CA HIS A 78 3.97 -21.56 22.62
C HIS A 78 3.31 -21.45 21.23
N THR A 79 2.45 -20.45 21.07
CA THR A 79 1.96 -20.00 19.78
C THR A 79 2.79 -18.80 19.36
N GLU A 80 3.27 -18.79 18.13
CA GLU A 80 3.99 -17.66 17.53
C GLU A 80 3.12 -16.96 16.49
N THR A 81 3.02 -15.63 16.58
CA THR A 81 2.26 -14.82 15.62
C THR A 81 3.23 -14.03 14.75
N VAL A 82 3.28 -14.37 13.47
CA VAL A 82 4.10 -13.63 12.48
C VAL A 82 3.19 -12.73 11.65
N THR A 83 3.38 -11.42 11.79
CA THR A 83 2.60 -10.42 11.05
C THR A 83 3.27 -10.06 9.73
N VAL A 84 2.53 -10.17 8.64
CA VAL A 84 2.92 -9.63 7.33
C VAL A 84 2.17 -8.32 7.11
N PRO A 85 2.86 -7.19 6.89
CA PRO A 85 2.21 -5.91 6.71
C PRO A 85 1.26 -5.87 5.50
N SER A 86 0.10 -5.23 5.64
CA SER A 86 -0.91 -5.12 4.57
C SER A 86 -0.40 -4.42 3.31
N TYR A 87 0.54 -3.47 3.45
CA TYR A 87 1.19 -2.80 2.32
C TYR A 87 1.98 -3.75 1.40
N TRP A 88 2.17 -5.02 1.80
CA TRP A 88 2.71 -6.05 0.90
C TRP A 88 1.73 -6.41 -0.22
N LYS A 89 0.42 -6.32 0.03
CA LYS A 89 -0.67 -6.57 -0.95
C LYS A 89 -1.33 -5.31 -1.49
N GLN A 90 -1.21 -4.18 -0.79
CA GLN A 90 -1.96 -2.97 -1.09
C GLN A 90 -1.10 -1.84 -1.67
N GLY A 91 0.22 -2.05 -1.75
CA GLY A 91 1.18 -1.00 -2.10
C GLY A 91 1.70 -0.30 -0.84
N LEU A 92 2.89 0.30 -0.95
CA LEU A 92 3.57 0.95 0.17
C LEU A 92 3.46 2.47 0.01
N ILE A 93 2.92 3.14 1.02
CA ILE A 93 3.04 4.58 1.18
C ILE A 93 4.02 4.82 2.32
N GLU A 94 5.07 5.58 2.05
CA GLU A 94 6.08 5.97 3.04
C GLU A 94 5.97 7.46 3.28
N ASN A 95 5.79 7.85 4.54
CA ASN A 95 5.99 9.23 4.95
C ASN A 95 7.51 9.44 5.11
N LEU A 96 8.10 10.23 4.23
CA LEU A 96 9.55 10.44 4.18
C LEU A 96 10.08 11.24 5.38
N ASP A 97 9.22 11.98 6.05
CA ASP A 97 9.58 12.83 7.18
C ASP A 97 9.56 12.05 8.51
N SER A 98 8.63 11.10 8.66
CA SER A 98 8.49 10.30 9.89
C SER A 98 8.98 8.85 9.77
N GLY A 99 9.20 8.35 8.56
CA GLY A 99 9.50 6.94 8.28
C GLY A 99 8.31 6.00 8.52
N GLN A 100 7.11 6.53 8.72
CA GLN A 100 5.90 5.72 8.88
C GLN A 100 5.47 5.09 7.56
N HIS A 101 4.95 3.86 7.63
CA HIS A 101 4.46 3.10 6.48
C HIS A 101 2.95 2.87 6.58
N SER A 102 2.25 3.15 5.49
CA SER A 102 0.81 2.94 5.36
C SER A 102 0.47 2.06 4.16
N ALA A 103 -0.68 1.41 4.23
CA ALA A 103 -1.21 0.56 3.16
C ALA A 103 -2.29 1.25 2.32
N THR A 104 -2.95 2.27 2.89
CA THR A 104 -3.90 3.15 2.20
C THR A 104 -3.36 4.58 2.18
N ILE A 105 -3.82 5.36 1.21
CA ILE A 105 -3.46 6.76 1.06
C ILE A 105 -4.18 7.59 2.13
N GLN A 106 -5.44 7.28 2.45
CA GLN A 106 -6.16 7.96 3.55
C GLN A 106 -5.45 7.78 4.89
N ASP A 107 -5.02 6.56 5.27
CA ASP A 107 -4.31 6.35 6.55
C ASP A 107 -2.97 7.12 6.58
N ALA A 108 -2.30 7.23 5.43
CA ALA A 108 -1.07 8.01 5.30
C ALA A 108 -1.31 9.51 5.50
N ILE A 109 -2.42 10.03 4.96
CA ILE A 109 -2.84 11.42 5.15
C ILE A 109 -3.22 11.67 6.60
N ASP A 110 -4.07 10.83 7.19
CA ASP A 110 -4.60 11.00 8.54
C ASP A 110 -3.49 10.95 9.62
N SER A 111 -2.41 10.24 9.32
CA SER A 111 -1.24 10.12 10.21
C SER A 111 -0.15 11.18 9.96
N ALA A 112 -0.28 11.97 8.89
CA ALA A 112 0.74 12.94 8.50
C ALA A 112 0.71 14.20 9.36
N SER A 113 1.88 14.81 9.55
CA SER A 113 1.98 16.18 10.03
C SER A 113 1.91 17.17 8.87
N SER A 114 1.45 18.39 9.15
CA SER A 114 1.44 19.48 8.17
C SER A 114 2.85 19.75 7.65
N GLY A 115 3.05 19.59 6.34
CA GLY A 115 4.33 19.74 5.65
C GLY A 115 4.93 18.43 5.14
N ASP A 116 4.42 17.28 5.60
CA ASP A 116 5.00 15.98 5.30
C ASP A 116 4.87 15.59 3.81
N THR A 117 5.80 14.74 3.37
CA THR A 117 5.86 14.15 2.04
C THR A 117 5.51 12.66 2.10
N LEU A 118 4.39 12.31 1.49
CA LEU A 118 3.88 10.95 1.34
C LEU A 118 4.30 10.41 -0.03
N GLN A 119 5.29 9.51 -0.03
CA GLN A 119 5.76 8.84 -1.22
C GLN A 119 5.00 7.53 -1.46
N LEU A 120 4.33 7.45 -2.60
CA LEU A 120 3.67 6.24 -3.08
C LEU A 120 4.67 5.43 -3.93
N TRP A 121 4.87 4.17 -3.56
CA TRP A 121 5.68 3.23 -4.33
C TRP A 121 4.88 2.64 -5.51
N ALA A 122 5.58 2.21 -6.57
CA ALA A 122 4.97 1.62 -7.76
C ALA A 122 3.93 0.54 -7.41
N TRP A 123 2.67 0.85 -7.67
CA TRP A 123 1.51 0.01 -7.38
C TRP A 123 0.25 0.55 -8.08
N ASP A 124 -0.75 -0.31 -8.27
CA ASP A 124 -2.10 0.10 -8.66
C ASP A 124 -2.98 0.19 -7.40
N TYR A 125 -2.95 1.34 -6.76
CA TYR A 125 -3.77 1.63 -5.58
C TYR A 125 -5.24 1.73 -6.02
N VAL A 126 -6.13 1.01 -5.33
CA VAL A 126 -7.57 1.08 -5.57
C VAL A 126 -8.22 1.68 -4.34
N GLU A 127 -8.47 2.98 -4.40
CA GLU A 127 -9.00 3.78 -3.29
C GLU A 127 -9.74 5.00 -3.89
N TYR A 128 -10.87 5.35 -3.30
CA TYR A 128 -11.74 6.44 -3.73
C TYR A 128 -12.20 7.24 -2.53
N ASN A 129 -12.71 8.45 -2.78
CA ASN A 129 -13.11 9.41 -1.76
C ASN A 129 -11.99 9.73 -0.76
N ILE A 130 -10.74 9.82 -1.26
CA ILE A 130 -9.57 10.16 -0.45
C ILE A 130 -9.67 11.63 -0.06
N ASN A 131 -9.88 11.91 1.22
CA ASN A 131 -10.01 13.24 1.75
C ASN A 131 -8.64 13.76 2.18
N VAL A 132 -8.09 14.68 1.38
CA VAL A 132 -6.82 15.34 1.70
C VAL A 132 -7.11 16.51 2.65
N THR A 133 -7.16 16.20 3.94
CA THR A 133 -7.41 17.17 5.03
C THR A 133 -6.13 17.73 5.63
N GLU A 134 -5.00 17.06 5.41
CA GLU A 134 -3.67 17.52 5.84
C GLU A 134 -2.91 18.26 4.75
N ARG A 135 -2.01 19.17 5.16
CA ARG A 135 -1.16 19.95 4.25
C ARG A 135 0.04 19.10 3.83
N VAL A 136 -0.10 18.27 2.81
CA VAL A 136 0.90 17.27 2.44
C VAL A 136 1.33 17.35 0.98
N THR A 137 2.52 16.81 0.69
CA THR A 137 2.94 16.47 -0.67
C THR A 137 2.71 14.98 -0.91
N ILE A 138 1.85 14.63 -1.86
CA ILE A 138 1.61 13.26 -2.32
C ILE A 138 2.36 13.06 -3.64
N ILE A 139 3.33 12.14 -3.66
CA ILE A 139 4.25 11.95 -4.78
C ILE A 139 4.40 10.47 -5.17
N GLY A 140 4.29 10.15 -6.46
CA GLY A 140 4.69 8.83 -6.96
C GLY A 140 6.20 8.69 -7.14
N ASN A 141 6.76 7.55 -6.74
CA ASN A 141 8.19 7.26 -6.86
C ASN A 141 8.66 6.97 -8.30
N SER A 142 7.73 6.69 -9.20
CA SER A 142 7.99 6.28 -10.59
C SER A 142 6.72 6.45 -11.43
N SER A 143 6.83 6.22 -12.75
CA SER A 143 5.67 6.19 -13.66
C SER A 143 4.75 4.99 -13.43
N GLY A 144 5.15 4.01 -12.59
CA GLY A 144 4.36 2.82 -12.27
C GLY A 144 3.35 3.01 -11.13
N VAL A 145 3.16 4.24 -10.65
CA VAL A 145 2.21 4.54 -9.58
C VAL A 145 0.88 4.98 -10.18
N SER A 146 -0.19 4.23 -9.90
CA SER A 146 -1.55 4.66 -10.21
C SER A 146 -2.50 4.59 -9.02
N VAL A 147 -3.45 5.54 -8.97
CA VAL A 147 -4.54 5.58 -7.99
C VAL A 147 -5.86 5.51 -8.74
N SER A 148 -6.65 4.47 -8.47
CA SER A 148 -7.89 4.18 -9.17
C SER A 148 -9.09 4.31 -8.24
N GLY A 149 -10.07 5.11 -8.66
CA GLY A 149 -11.35 5.23 -7.93
C GLY A 149 -12.30 4.03 -8.08
N GLY A 150 -11.92 3.00 -8.84
CA GLY A 150 -12.75 1.81 -9.06
C GLY A 150 -14.14 2.09 -9.64
N TRP A 151 -14.32 3.21 -10.33
CA TRP A 151 -15.61 3.70 -10.85
C TRP A 151 -16.66 4.01 -9.77
N GLN A 152 -16.24 4.33 -8.54
CA GLN A 152 -17.15 4.53 -7.40
C GLN A 152 -17.51 6.01 -7.14
N ASP A 153 -16.50 6.87 -6.97
CA ASP A 153 -16.66 8.28 -6.56
C ASP A 153 -15.45 9.09 -7.09
N SER A 154 -15.33 10.35 -6.69
CA SER A 154 -14.11 11.14 -6.86
C SER A 154 -12.92 10.43 -6.22
N VAL A 155 -11.74 10.51 -6.83
CA VAL A 155 -10.55 9.82 -6.30
C VAL A 155 -9.93 10.64 -5.16
N PHE A 156 -9.51 11.87 -5.44
CA PHE A 156 -9.00 12.81 -4.45
C PHE A 156 -9.95 13.98 -4.22
N ASN A 157 -10.26 14.25 -2.95
CA ASN A 157 -11.00 15.42 -2.49
C ASN A 157 -10.06 16.32 -1.68
N LEU A 158 -9.66 17.46 -2.27
CA LEU A 158 -8.73 18.40 -1.67
C LEU A 158 -9.51 19.37 -0.76
N LYS A 159 -9.31 19.23 0.55
CA LYS A 159 -10.14 19.88 1.58
C LYS A 159 -9.37 20.87 2.45
N THR A 160 -8.11 21.16 2.13
CA THR A 160 -7.27 22.11 2.85
C THR A 160 -6.30 22.85 1.93
N ASN A 161 -5.40 23.64 2.51
CA ASN A 161 -4.42 24.46 1.82
C ASN A 161 -3.06 23.75 1.70
N THR A 162 -2.18 24.23 0.81
CA THR A 162 -0.78 23.75 0.72
C THR A 162 -0.72 22.24 0.48
N ILE A 163 -1.33 21.81 -0.62
CA ILE A 163 -1.34 20.42 -1.08
C ILE A 163 -0.56 20.36 -2.38
N THR A 164 0.32 19.38 -2.51
CA THR A 164 0.94 19.05 -3.81
C THR A 164 0.62 17.61 -4.18
N ILE A 165 0.08 17.39 -5.38
CA ILE A 165 -0.08 16.06 -5.98
C ILE A 165 0.80 16.00 -7.22
N LYS A 166 1.74 15.04 -7.27
CA LYS A 166 2.63 14.93 -8.42
C LYS A 166 3.13 13.53 -8.75
N ASN A 167 3.50 13.32 -10.02
CA ASN A 167 4.07 12.07 -10.53
C ASN A 167 3.15 10.85 -10.35
N LEU A 168 1.85 10.99 -10.64
CA LEU A 168 0.86 9.92 -10.49
C LEU A 168 0.05 9.73 -11.77
N THR A 169 -0.44 8.52 -11.99
CA THR A 169 -1.62 8.30 -12.84
C THR A 169 -2.86 8.20 -11.95
N ILE A 170 -3.86 9.04 -12.15
CA ILE A 170 -5.12 9.01 -11.39
C ILE A 170 -6.23 8.63 -12.38
N LYS A 171 -7.00 7.60 -12.05
CA LYS A 171 -7.87 6.96 -13.04
C LYS A 171 -9.21 6.48 -12.51
N ARG A 172 -10.18 6.33 -13.42
CA ARG A 172 -11.46 5.64 -13.16
C ARG A 172 -12.20 6.19 -11.94
N SER A 173 -12.46 7.51 -11.93
CA SER A 173 -13.44 8.09 -11.00
C SER A 173 -14.82 7.49 -11.24
N GLY A 174 -15.75 7.72 -10.31
CA GLY A 174 -17.18 7.50 -10.55
C GLY A 174 -17.71 8.34 -11.74
N ASN A 175 -18.95 8.04 -12.13
CA ASN A 175 -19.66 8.67 -13.26
C ASN A 175 -20.82 9.56 -12.79
N GLY A 176 -20.92 9.86 -11.49
CA GLY A 176 -21.85 10.85 -10.95
C GLY A 176 -21.52 12.26 -11.46
N THR A 177 -22.49 13.16 -11.41
CA THR A 177 -22.41 14.50 -12.04
C THR A 177 -21.21 15.35 -11.60
N SER A 178 -20.69 15.10 -10.40
CA SER A 178 -19.56 15.81 -9.81
C SER A 178 -18.31 14.94 -9.64
N ASP A 179 -18.37 13.66 -9.99
CA ASP A 179 -17.30 12.72 -9.71
C ASP A 179 -16.08 13.04 -10.56
N SER A 180 -14.93 13.16 -9.89
CA SER A 180 -13.70 13.61 -10.54
C SER A 180 -12.46 12.88 -10.06
N CYS A 181 -11.43 12.77 -10.89
CA CYS A 181 -10.15 12.24 -10.44
C CYS A 181 -9.52 13.15 -9.38
N ILE A 182 -9.64 14.47 -9.53
CA ILE A 182 -9.27 15.43 -8.49
C ILE A 182 -10.38 16.47 -8.34
N TYR A 183 -10.98 16.53 -7.15
CA TYR A 183 -11.94 17.54 -6.73
C TYR A 183 -11.27 18.52 -5.77
N ALA A 184 -11.17 19.79 -6.14
CA ALA A 184 -10.59 20.84 -5.31
C ALA A 184 -11.61 21.95 -5.07
N SER A 185 -12.25 21.93 -3.91
CA SER A 185 -13.28 22.93 -3.55
C SER A 185 -12.85 23.90 -2.45
N LEU A 186 -11.83 23.56 -1.67
CA LEU A 186 -11.40 24.34 -0.52
C LEU A 186 -9.90 24.54 -0.49
N GLY A 187 -9.49 25.65 0.11
CA GLY A 187 -8.09 25.95 0.37
C GLY A 187 -7.39 26.72 -0.75
N SER A 188 -6.10 26.92 -0.59
CA SER A 188 -5.24 27.72 -1.44
C SER A 188 -3.85 27.10 -1.48
N ASN A 189 -2.99 27.56 -2.38
CA ASN A 189 -1.65 26.98 -2.56
C ASN A 189 -1.71 25.47 -2.89
N ILE A 190 -2.63 25.09 -3.78
CA ILE A 190 -2.76 23.72 -4.27
C ILE A 190 -2.02 23.59 -5.60
N LYS A 191 -1.17 22.57 -5.74
CA LYS A 191 -0.41 22.29 -6.95
C LYS A 191 -0.65 20.86 -7.43
N ILE A 192 -0.99 20.72 -8.72
CA ILE A 192 -1.12 19.43 -9.41
C ILE A 192 -0.11 19.44 -10.56
N ASP A 193 0.85 18.51 -10.53
CA ASP A 193 2.01 18.58 -11.41
C ASP A 193 2.46 17.21 -11.91
N ASN A 194 2.67 17.05 -13.21
CA ASN A 194 3.10 15.78 -13.79
C ASN A 194 2.15 14.63 -13.42
N VAL A 195 0.87 14.81 -13.75
CA VAL A 195 -0.19 13.84 -13.46
C VAL A 195 -0.88 13.45 -14.76
N THR A 196 -1.09 12.14 -14.94
CA THR A 196 -1.93 11.60 -16.00
C THR A 196 -3.31 11.30 -15.43
N LEU A 197 -4.35 11.87 -16.04
CA LEU A 197 -5.74 11.63 -15.71
C LEU A 197 -6.33 10.71 -16.78
N ASP A 198 -6.72 9.50 -16.40
CA ASP A 198 -7.15 8.45 -17.32
C ASP A 198 -8.54 7.93 -16.98
N ALA A 199 -9.46 7.98 -17.95
CA ALA A 199 -10.80 7.41 -17.78
C ALA A 199 -11.57 8.02 -16.59
N CYS A 200 -11.41 9.32 -16.37
CA CYS A 200 -12.13 10.08 -15.35
C CYS A 200 -13.44 10.63 -15.94
N ASN A 201 -14.53 10.69 -15.16
CA ASN A 201 -15.70 11.46 -15.56
C ASN A 201 -15.33 12.93 -15.68
N ILE A 202 -14.85 13.53 -14.59
CA ILE A 202 -14.15 14.82 -14.64
C ILE A 202 -12.67 14.60 -14.28
N GLY A 203 -11.73 15.09 -15.07
CA GLY A 203 -10.31 14.97 -14.71
C GLY A 203 -9.96 15.79 -13.47
N ILE A 204 -10.07 17.12 -13.56
CA ILE A 204 -9.90 18.05 -12.43
C ILE A 204 -11.10 18.99 -12.34
N SER A 205 -11.72 19.05 -11.16
CA SER A 205 -12.72 20.05 -10.78
C SER A 205 -12.08 21.08 -9.84
N ALA A 206 -11.77 22.28 -10.34
CA ALA A 206 -11.11 23.35 -9.59
C ALA A 206 -12.10 24.48 -9.23
N TYR A 207 -12.72 24.37 -8.05
CA TYR A 207 -13.58 25.40 -7.47
C TYR A 207 -12.85 26.30 -6.46
N THR A 208 -11.53 26.13 -6.37
CA THR A 208 -10.62 27.04 -5.67
C THR A 208 -9.34 27.27 -6.48
N GLY A 209 -8.44 28.13 -6.00
CA GLY A 209 -7.15 28.42 -6.64
C GLY A 209 -6.23 27.20 -6.67
N VAL A 210 -6.06 26.62 -7.87
CA VAL A 210 -5.18 25.47 -8.14
C VAL A 210 -4.18 25.83 -9.24
N THR A 211 -2.89 25.56 -9.01
CA THR A 211 -1.85 25.60 -10.05
C THR A 211 -1.74 24.23 -10.71
N ILE A 212 -1.95 24.19 -12.03
CA ILE A 212 -1.95 22.96 -12.82
C ILE A 212 -0.81 23.03 -13.83
N SER A 213 0.09 22.05 -13.82
CA SER A 213 1.21 21.96 -14.76
C SER A 213 1.47 20.51 -15.19
N ASN A 214 1.98 20.33 -16.42
CA ASN A 214 2.39 19.02 -16.93
C ASN A 214 1.29 17.93 -16.81
N ILE A 215 0.05 18.26 -17.18
CA ILE A 215 -1.07 17.32 -17.11
C ILE A 215 -1.30 16.67 -18.46
N THR A 216 -1.48 15.34 -18.44
CA THR A 216 -2.05 14.60 -19.55
C THR A 216 -3.47 14.18 -19.18
N VAL A 217 -4.45 14.54 -20.00
CA VAL A 217 -5.83 14.06 -19.85
C VAL A 217 -6.15 13.15 -21.00
N GLN A 218 -6.61 11.94 -20.70
CA GLN A 218 -6.93 10.93 -21.71
C GLN A 218 -8.16 10.13 -21.31
N ASN A 219 -8.90 9.67 -22.32
CA ASN A 219 -10.06 8.80 -22.18
C ASN A 219 -11.15 9.33 -21.21
N SER A 220 -11.20 10.64 -20.96
CA SER A 220 -12.22 11.24 -20.10
C SER A 220 -13.63 10.91 -20.61
N VAL A 221 -14.51 10.51 -19.69
CA VAL A 221 -15.91 10.19 -20.00
C VAL A 221 -16.74 11.47 -20.10
N GLY A 222 -16.46 12.46 -19.25
CA GLY A 222 -17.11 13.77 -19.23
C GLY A 222 -16.15 14.89 -19.60
N VAL A 223 -15.71 15.67 -18.61
CA VAL A 223 -14.90 16.89 -18.80
C VAL A 223 -13.44 16.65 -18.43
N GLY A 224 -12.50 17.17 -19.22
CA GLY A 224 -11.08 17.05 -18.88
C GLY A 224 -10.70 17.85 -17.64
N ILE A 225 -10.81 19.18 -17.72
CA ILE A 225 -10.54 20.10 -16.60
C ILE A 225 -11.63 21.16 -16.61
N ILE A 226 -12.23 21.43 -15.44
CA ILE A 226 -13.19 22.50 -15.24
C ILE A 226 -12.76 23.38 -14.08
N SER A 227 -12.92 24.69 -14.25
CA SER A 227 -12.76 25.67 -13.17
C SER A 227 -14.03 26.50 -13.05
N GLY A 228 -14.46 26.79 -11.84
CA GLY A 228 -15.66 27.61 -11.61
C GLY A 228 -15.74 28.11 -10.17
N SER A 229 -16.90 28.66 -9.83
CA SER A 229 -17.30 28.91 -8.45
C SER A 229 -18.24 27.80 -8.01
N ASP A 230 -17.99 27.19 -6.85
CA ASP A 230 -19.00 26.34 -6.22
C ASP A 230 -20.20 27.24 -5.91
N GLY A 231 -21.40 26.88 -6.38
CA GLY A 231 -22.59 27.75 -6.39
C GLY A 231 -23.23 27.97 -5.02
N VAL A 232 -22.43 28.11 -3.97
CA VAL A 232 -22.84 28.39 -2.59
C VAL A 232 -22.74 29.89 -2.31
#